data_AF-A0A326RV76-F1
#
_entry.id   AF-A0A326RV76-F1
#
_cell.length_a   1.000
_cell.length_b   1.000
_cell.length_c   1.000
_cell.angle_alpha   90.00
_cell.angle_beta   90.00
_cell.angle_gamma   90.00
#
_symmetry.space_group_name_H-M   'P 1'
#
loop_
_entity.id
_entity.type
_entity.pdbx_description
1 polymer ?
#
loop_
_entity_poly.entity_id
_entity_poly.type
_entity_poly.pdbx_seq_one_letter_code
_entity_poly.pdbx_strand_id
1 'polypeptide(L)'
;MQTISKNSPRALQLCLIKASLIFAFILSLGFYAKGTLGYFIFLFLGGWLIWTFAEYVIHRFLMHELLIPGQKDTLFHHHEHHSNPSNLKVNFFHRTFTLLLGIMINWVAWERNSTFTIFAGFFTGFLMYNFLHYLLHKRVGKYLFPRIQRAHILHHTKYPNQGYSFSTILWDWLFHTLAPAHVQVTEKMRENYFKNFNKGQETKSHST
;
A
#
# COMPACT_ATOMS: atom_id res chain seq x y z
N MET A 1 29.98 -11.78 -3.19
CA MET A 1 28.70 -11.16 -3.64
C MET A 1 28.15 -10.37 -2.47
N GLN A 2 28.35 -9.05 -2.43
CA GLN A 2 27.87 -8.21 -1.31
C GLN A 2 26.35 -8.31 -1.25
N THR A 3 25.81 -8.80 -0.13
CA THR A 3 24.37 -8.73 0.17
C THR A 3 24.00 -7.26 0.23
N ILE A 4 23.50 -6.72 -0.88
CA ILE A 4 22.86 -5.41 -0.92
C ILE A 4 21.87 -5.41 0.24
N SER A 5 22.10 -4.54 1.23
CA SER A 5 21.13 -4.32 2.31
C SER A 5 19.77 -4.17 1.65
N LYS A 6 18.78 -4.95 2.11
CA LYS A 6 17.43 -4.96 1.55
C LYS A 6 16.82 -3.54 1.55
N ASN A 7 17.40 -2.57 2.26
CA ASN A 7 16.91 -1.21 2.33
C ASN A 7 17.99 -0.18 1.95
N SER A 8 18.91 -0.53 1.05
CA SER A 8 19.96 0.40 0.59
C SER A 8 19.48 1.39 -0.48
N PRO A 9 20.15 2.55 -0.65
CA PRO A 9 19.89 3.46 -1.77
C PRO A 9 19.99 2.79 -3.15
N ARG A 10 20.89 1.81 -3.30
CA ARG A 10 21.00 0.98 -4.52
C ARG A 10 19.73 0.16 -4.76
N ALA A 11 19.13 -0.41 -3.71
CA ALA A 11 17.88 -1.14 -3.84
C ALA A 11 16.73 -0.21 -4.29
N LEU A 12 16.66 1.01 -3.75
CA LEU A 12 15.71 2.03 -4.21
C LEU A 12 15.90 2.38 -5.68
N GLN A 13 17.14 2.68 -6.09
CA GLN A 13 17.48 2.99 -7.49
C GLN A 13 17.07 1.86 -8.44
N LEU A 14 17.35 0.60 -8.09
CA LEU A 14 16.96 -0.55 -8.90
C LEU A 14 15.44 -0.72 -8.99
N CYS A 15 14.71 -0.44 -7.90
CA CYS A 15 13.25 -0.47 -7.91
C CYS A 15 12.69 0.60 -8.85
N LEU A 16 13.21 1.83 -8.76
CA LEU A 16 12.80 2.95 -9.60
C LEU A 16 13.07 2.66 -11.09
N ILE A 17 14.29 2.22 -11.44
CA ILE A 17 14.65 1.92 -12.83
C ILE A 17 13.73 0.83 -13.41
N LYS A 18 13.57 -0.31 -12.70
CA LYS A 18 12.71 -1.41 -13.17
C LYS A 18 11.26 -0.97 -13.32
N ALA A 19 10.71 -0.25 -12.34
CA ALA A 19 9.34 0.24 -12.39
C ALA A 19 9.15 1.26 -13.52
N SER A 20 10.08 2.20 -13.72
CA SER A 20 10.03 3.17 -14.82
C SER A 20 10.03 2.49 -16.19
N LEU A 21 10.84 1.44 -16.40
CA LEU A 21 10.84 0.68 -17.65
C LEU A 21 9.50 -0.04 -17.87
N ILE A 22 8.96 -0.68 -16.83
CA ILE A 22 7.66 -1.35 -16.88
C ILE A 22 6.54 -0.35 -17.18
N PHE A 23 6.53 0.81 -16.50
CA PHE A 23 5.51 1.85 -16.72
C PHE A 23 5.63 2.47 -18.11
N ALA A 24 6.83 2.77 -18.59
CA ALA A 24 7.03 3.29 -19.93
C ALA A 24 6.53 2.30 -20.99
N PHE A 25 6.86 1.02 -20.84
CA PHE A 25 6.36 -0.03 -21.71
C PHE A 25 4.83 -0.13 -21.69
N ILE A 26 4.23 -0.23 -20.50
CA ILE A 26 2.77 -0.31 -20.35
C ILE A 26 2.12 0.91 -20.98
N LEU A 27 2.51 2.13 -20.60
CA LEU A 27 1.90 3.38 -21.11
C LEU A 27 2.04 3.52 -22.63
N SER A 28 3.11 3.00 -23.24
CA SER A 28 3.27 2.99 -24.69
C SER A 28 2.17 2.20 -25.41
N LEU A 29 1.66 1.13 -24.78
CA LEU A 29 0.56 0.32 -25.32
C LEU A 29 -0.78 1.07 -25.28
N GLY A 30 -0.93 2.03 -24.37
CA GLY A 30 -2.14 2.84 -24.24
C GLY A 30 -2.43 3.74 -25.44
N PHE A 31 -1.41 4.08 -26.23
CA PHE A 31 -1.58 4.94 -27.41
C PHE A 31 -2.51 4.32 -28.46
N TYR A 32 -2.56 2.99 -28.56
CA TYR A 32 -3.41 2.28 -29.51
C TYR A 32 -4.90 2.29 -29.15
N ALA A 33 -5.24 2.61 -27.90
CA ALA A 33 -6.62 2.62 -27.42
C ALA A 33 -7.27 4.02 -27.42
N LYS A 34 -6.51 5.08 -27.78
CA LYS A 34 -6.94 6.49 -27.65
C LYS A 34 -8.36 6.74 -28.18
N GLY A 35 -9.13 7.53 -27.43
CA GLY A 35 -10.49 7.92 -27.79
C GLY A 35 -11.57 6.87 -27.48
N THR A 36 -11.21 5.71 -26.92
CA THR A 36 -12.17 4.67 -26.52
C THR A 36 -12.41 4.65 -25.01
N LEU A 37 -13.46 3.94 -24.57
CA LEU A 37 -13.63 3.55 -23.17
C LEU A 37 -12.44 2.73 -22.65
N GLY A 38 -11.85 1.90 -23.53
CA GLY A 38 -10.64 1.13 -23.22
C GLY A 38 -9.46 2.03 -22.84
N TYR A 39 -9.34 3.22 -23.44
CA TYR A 39 -8.33 4.21 -23.06
C TYR A 39 -8.51 4.71 -21.63
N PHE A 40 -9.74 5.05 -21.24
CA PHE A 40 -10.05 5.50 -19.89
C PHE A 40 -9.64 4.43 -18.87
N ILE A 41 -10.12 3.19 -19.07
CA ILE A 41 -9.83 2.07 -18.17
C ILE A 41 -8.32 1.82 -18.10
N PHE A 42 -7.64 1.84 -19.25
CA PHE A 42 -6.20 1.65 -19.34
C PHE A 42 -5.43 2.71 -18.54
N LEU A 43 -5.71 4.00 -18.76
CA LEU A 43 -5.05 5.10 -18.05
C LEU A 43 -5.35 5.08 -16.55
N PHE A 44 -6.59 4.77 -16.18
CA PHE A 44 -7.02 4.69 -14.79
C PHE A 44 -6.28 3.57 -14.05
N LEU A 45 -6.25 2.37 -14.63
CA LEU A 45 -5.52 1.24 -14.05
C LEU A 45 -4.01 1.50 -14.03
N GLY A 46 -3.47 2.21 -15.03
CA GLY A 46 -2.07 2.66 -15.03
C GLY A 46 -1.76 3.58 -13.85
N GLY A 47 -2.62 4.57 -13.60
CA GLY A 47 -2.55 5.45 -12.43
C GLY A 47 -2.62 4.69 -11.11
N TRP A 48 -3.57 3.76 -10.99
CA TRP A 48 -3.71 2.91 -9.81
C TRP A 48 -2.48 2.03 -9.59
N LEU A 49 -1.91 1.46 -10.66
CA LEU A 49 -0.69 0.67 -10.57
C LEU A 49 0.50 1.52 -10.10
N ILE A 50 0.64 2.76 -10.58
CA ILE A 50 1.64 3.73 -10.08
C ILE A 50 1.45 3.98 -8.59
N TRP A 51 0.20 4.16 -8.12
CA TRP A 51 -0.07 4.27 -6.68
C TRP A 51 0.42 3.05 -5.91
N THR A 52 0.12 1.84 -6.36
CA THR A 52 0.56 0.63 -5.64
C THR A 52 2.09 0.51 -5.55
N PHE A 53 2.82 1.07 -6.52
CA PHE A 53 4.27 1.16 -6.46
C PHE A 53 4.74 2.25 -5.48
N ALA A 54 4.10 3.42 -5.50
CA ALA A 54 4.39 4.48 -4.54
C ALA A 54 4.15 4.00 -3.09
N GLU A 55 3.03 3.30 -2.85
CA GLU A 55 2.73 2.62 -1.59
C GLU A 55 3.88 1.71 -1.14
N TYR A 56 4.36 0.84 -2.04
CA TYR A 56 5.49 -0.05 -1.78
C TYR A 56 6.77 0.72 -1.40
N VAL A 57 7.14 1.73 -2.21
CA VAL A 57 8.37 2.49 -2.01
C VAL A 57 8.31 3.30 -0.71
N ILE A 58 7.19 3.95 -0.45
CA ILE A 58 6.97 4.72 0.78
C ILE A 58 7.04 3.79 1.99
N HIS A 59 6.32 2.67 1.99
CA HIS A 59 6.31 1.79 3.15
C HIS A 59 7.70 1.15 3.40
N ARG A 60 8.40 0.72 2.34
CA ARG A 60 9.73 0.09 2.48
C ARG A 60 10.84 1.09 2.83
N PHE A 61 10.95 2.18 2.08
CA PHE A 61 12.12 3.07 2.13
C PHE A 61 11.87 4.39 2.84
N LEU A 62 10.62 4.70 3.21
CA LEU A 62 10.31 5.90 3.99
C LEU A 62 9.86 5.47 5.39
N MET A 63 8.82 4.65 5.49
CA MET A 63 8.25 4.26 6.79
C MET A 63 9.11 3.26 7.56
N HIS A 64 9.71 2.28 6.88
CA HIS A 64 10.63 1.33 7.52
C HIS A 64 12.08 1.79 7.56
N GLU A 65 12.54 2.63 6.62
CA GLU A 65 13.93 3.12 6.57
C GLU A 65 14.05 4.56 6.06
N LEU A 66 13.57 5.53 6.84
CA LEU A 66 13.75 6.95 6.57
C LEU A 66 15.24 7.37 6.74
N LEU A 67 16.08 6.95 5.79
CA LEU A 67 17.38 7.49 5.41
C LEU A 67 18.52 7.54 6.46
N ILE A 68 18.27 7.28 7.75
CA ILE A 68 19.32 7.13 8.79
C ILE A 68 18.90 6.02 9.78
N PRO A 69 19.66 4.91 9.87
CA PRO A 69 19.43 3.88 10.89
C PRO A 69 19.37 4.49 12.29
N GLY A 70 18.27 4.28 13.02
CA GLY A 70 18.10 4.71 14.42
C GLY A 70 17.14 5.88 14.65
N GLN A 71 16.62 6.54 13.60
CA GLN A 71 15.52 7.49 13.76
C GLN A 71 14.16 6.80 13.59
N LYS A 72 13.20 7.15 14.46
CA LYS A 72 11.82 6.70 14.33
C LYS A 72 11.10 7.57 13.31
N ASP A 73 10.37 6.98 12.37
CA ASP A 73 9.41 7.70 11.55
C ASP A 73 8.38 8.44 12.42
N THR A 74 8.45 9.77 12.40
CA THR A 74 7.53 10.69 13.09
C THR A 74 6.44 11.22 12.15
N LEU A 75 6.60 11.05 10.83
CA LEU A 75 5.67 11.60 9.85
C LEU A 75 4.46 10.68 9.68
N PHE A 76 4.71 9.38 9.44
CA PHE A 76 3.63 8.40 9.26
C PHE A 76 3.29 7.64 10.54
N HIS A 77 4.05 7.85 11.62
CA HIS A 77 3.89 7.16 12.90
C HIS A 77 3.89 5.63 12.74
N HIS A 78 4.62 5.13 11.73
CA HIS A 78 4.51 3.74 11.31
C HIS A 78 4.99 2.76 12.38
N HIS A 79 6.11 3.07 13.04
CA HIS A 79 6.60 2.26 14.16
C HIS A 79 5.66 2.29 15.37
N GLU A 80 4.96 3.41 15.61
CA GLU A 80 3.90 3.48 16.62
C GLU A 80 2.76 2.56 16.24
N HIS A 81 2.33 2.54 14.97
CA HIS A 81 1.31 1.61 14.49
C HIS A 81 1.73 0.14 14.60
N HIS A 82 2.99 -0.22 14.34
CA HIS A 82 3.49 -1.58 14.61
C HIS A 82 3.35 -1.97 16.08
N SER A 83 3.53 -1.01 16.98
CA SER A 83 3.43 -1.22 18.43
C SER A 83 1.98 -1.18 18.93
N ASN A 84 1.14 -0.36 18.30
CA ASN A 84 -0.27 -0.16 18.60
C ASN A 84 -1.12 -0.16 17.31
N PRO A 85 -1.44 -1.34 16.76
CA PRO A 85 -2.09 -1.46 15.45
C PRO A 85 -3.50 -0.83 15.38
N SER A 86 -4.14 -0.61 16.53
CA SER A 86 -5.44 0.06 16.59
C SER A 86 -5.35 1.56 16.30
N ASN A 87 -4.14 2.13 16.21
CA ASN A 87 -3.94 3.56 16.07
C ASN A 87 -3.96 4.08 14.63
N LEU A 88 -4.96 3.65 13.86
CA LEU A 88 -5.24 4.20 12.53
C LEU A 88 -5.95 5.57 12.65
N LYS A 89 -5.19 6.62 12.97
CA LYS A 89 -5.72 7.98 13.09
C LYS A 89 -5.91 8.61 11.71
N VAL A 90 -7.14 8.62 11.23
CA VAL A 90 -7.55 9.51 10.12
C VAL A 90 -8.83 10.20 10.53
N ASN A 91 -8.75 11.52 10.74
CA ASN A 91 -9.85 12.36 11.18
C ASN A 91 -11.05 12.27 10.21
N PHE A 92 -12.28 12.23 10.73
CA PHE A 92 -13.51 12.20 9.94
C PHE A 92 -13.57 13.30 8.88
N PHE A 93 -13.26 14.55 9.25
CA PHE A 93 -13.25 15.67 8.30
C PHE A 93 -12.28 15.44 7.14
N HIS A 94 -11.09 14.91 7.45
CA HIS A 94 -10.09 14.57 6.43
C HIS A 94 -10.60 13.47 5.49
N ARG A 95 -11.26 12.42 6.03
CA ARG A 95 -11.86 11.34 5.23
C ARG A 95 -12.97 11.87 4.31
N THR A 96 -13.88 12.69 4.83
CA THR A 96 -15.00 13.23 4.06
C THR A 96 -14.49 14.16 2.95
N PHE A 97 -13.58 15.07 3.27
CA PHE A 97 -13.00 15.99 2.29
C PHE A 97 -12.26 15.24 1.18
N THR A 98 -11.40 14.28 1.54
CA THR A 98 -10.64 13.49 0.55
C THR A 98 -11.54 12.62 -0.32
N LEU A 99 -12.64 12.07 0.23
CA LEU A 99 -13.63 11.33 -0.54
C LEU A 99 -14.35 12.22 -1.56
N LEU A 100 -14.86 13.37 -1.14
CA LEU A 100 -15.54 14.31 -2.05
C LEU A 100 -14.62 14.80 -3.16
N LEU A 101 -13.37 15.12 -2.81
CA LEU A 101 -12.34 15.48 -3.78
C LEU A 101 -12.08 14.33 -4.77
N GLY A 102 -12.06 13.09 -4.28
CA GLY A 102 -11.93 11.90 -5.11
C GLY A 102 -13.07 11.73 -6.10
N ILE A 103 -14.31 11.92 -5.67
CA ILE A 103 -15.49 11.87 -6.55
C ILE A 103 -15.37 12.92 -7.65
N MET A 104 -15.01 14.16 -7.29
CA MET A 104 -14.84 15.24 -8.26
C MET A 104 -13.73 14.94 -9.28
N ILE A 105 -12.56 14.46 -8.82
CA ILE A 105 -11.44 14.09 -9.69
C ILE A 105 -11.85 12.97 -10.67
N ASN A 106 -12.55 11.95 -10.18
CA ASN A 106 -13.03 10.85 -11.01
C ASN A 106 -14.06 11.31 -12.05
N TRP A 107 -14.96 12.22 -11.67
CA TRP A 107 -15.92 12.81 -12.61
C TRP A 107 -15.21 13.60 -13.72
N VAL A 108 -14.27 14.49 -13.37
CA VAL A 108 -13.49 15.24 -14.37
C VAL A 108 -12.67 14.31 -15.27
N ALA A 109 -12.08 13.26 -14.71
CA ALA A 109 -11.32 12.28 -15.49
C ALA A 109 -12.20 11.50 -16.48
N TRP A 110 -13.43 11.16 -16.09
CA TRP A 110 -14.40 10.51 -16.97
C TRP A 110 -14.81 11.43 -18.12
N GLU A 111 -15.23 12.66 -17.82
CA GLU A 111 -15.66 13.65 -18.81
C GLU A 111 -14.56 13.98 -19.82
N ARG A 112 -13.31 14.14 -19.35
CA ARG A 112 -12.20 14.53 -20.23
C ARG A 112 -11.51 13.36 -20.93
N ASN A 113 -11.61 12.13 -20.39
CA ASN A 113 -10.93 10.93 -20.85
C ASN A 113 -9.51 11.19 -21.39
N SER A 114 -8.66 11.80 -20.56
CA SER A 114 -7.35 12.32 -20.95
C SER A 114 -6.25 11.77 -20.06
N THR A 115 -5.01 12.24 -20.23
CA THR A 115 -3.89 11.88 -19.35
C THR A 115 -4.15 12.19 -17.88
N PHE A 116 -5.07 13.12 -17.56
CA PHE A 116 -5.54 13.39 -16.20
C PHE A 116 -6.17 12.14 -15.54
N THR A 117 -6.69 11.19 -16.32
CA THR A 117 -7.23 9.92 -15.82
C THR A 117 -6.19 9.07 -15.08
N ILE A 118 -4.90 9.21 -15.41
CA ILE A 118 -3.82 8.58 -14.64
C ILE A 118 -3.80 9.12 -13.20
N PHE A 119 -3.94 10.44 -13.03
CA PHE A 119 -4.01 11.04 -11.71
C PHE A 119 -5.24 10.58 -10.93
N ALA A 120 -6.39 10.45 -11.58
CA ALA A 120 -7.60 9.92 -10.93
C ALA A 120 -7.42 8.48 -10.43
N GLY A 121 -6.79 7.63 -11.23
CA GLY A 121 -6.44 6.26 -10.83
C GLY A 121 -5.49 6.23 -9.63
N PHE A 122 -4.43 7.05 -9.68
CA PHE A 122 -3.47 7.19 -8.58
C PHE A 122 -4.16 7.66 -7.28
N PHE A 123 -4.96 8.72 -7.38
CA PHE A 123 -5.66 9.29 -6.23
C PHE A 123 -6.67 8.31 -5.64
N THR A 124 -7.38 7.55 -6.48
CA THR A 124 -8.28 6.49 -6.01
C THR A 124 -7.53 5.41 -5.22
N GLY A 125 -6.36 4.99 -5.70
CA GLY A 125 -5.49 4.10 -4.94
C GLY A 125 -5.10 4.68 -3.57
N PHE A 126 -4.67 5.95 -3.55
CA PHE A 126 -4.36 6.69 -2.31
C PHE A 126 -5.53 6.73 -1.33
N LEU A 127 -6.75 6.98 -1.80
CA LEU A 127 -7.94 6.98 -0.93
C LEU A 127 -8.23 5.60 -0.33
N MET A 128 -8.03 4.54 -1.11
CA MET A 128 -8.29 3.17 -0.68
C MET A 128 -7.23 2.64 0.29
N TYR A 129 -6.04 3.22 0.32
CA TYR A 129 -4.92 2.79 1.16
C TYR A 129 -5.30 2.51 2.62
N ASN A 130 -5.86 3.51 3.31
CA ASN A 130 -6.20 3.38 4.72
C ASN A 130 -7.34 2.38 4.95
N PHE A 131 -8.27 2.28 3.99
CA PHE A 131 -9.38 1.34 4.07
C PHE A 131 -8.90 -0.11 3.87
N LEU A 132 -8.06 -0.36 2.87
CA LEU A 132 -7.44 -1.66 2.64
C LEU A 132 -6.61 -2.07 3.85
N HIS A 133 -5.77 -1.17 4.37
CA HIS A 133 -5.00 -1.43 5.58
C HIS A 133 -5.90 -1.81 6.77
N TYR A 134 -7.00 -1.08 6.99
CA TYR A 134 -8.01 -1.44 8.00
C TYR A 134 -8.61 -2.83 7.76
N LEU A 135 -9.01 -3.17 6.53
CA LEU A 135 -9.57 -4.48 6.20
C LEU A 135 -8.58 -5.62 6.45
N LEU A 136 -7.28 -5.40 6.20
CA LEU A 136 -6.24 -6.39 6.48
C LEU A 136 -6.05 -6.64 7.98
N HIS A 137 -6.43 -5.70 8.85
CA HIS A 137 -6.54 -5.88 10.31
C HIS A 137 -7.86 -6.53 10.76
N LYS A 138 -8.75 -6.90 9.83
CA LYS A 138 -10.01 -7.60 10.12
C LYS A 138 -10.02 -9.00 9.54
N ARG A 139 -10.76 -9.92 10.18
CA ARG A 139 -10.87 -11.33 9.72
C ARG A 139 -11.40 -11.45 8.29
N VAL A 140 -12.20 -10.49 7.83
CA VAL A 140 -12.73 -10.44 6.46
C VAL A 140 -11.63 -10.36 5.39
N GLY A 141 -10.47 -9.78 5.73
CA GLY A 141 -9.33 -9.69 4.82
C GLY A 141 -8.81 -11.04 4.32
N LYS A 142 -9.07 -12.15 5.04
CA LYS A 142 -8.68 -13.51 4.62
C LYS A 142 -9.45 -13.94 3.38
N TYR A 143 -10.70 -13.51 3.27
CA TYR A 143 -11.59 -13.89 2.17
C TYR A 143 -11.42 -12.96 0.97
N LEU A 144 -11.27 -11.65 1.24
CA LEU A 144 -11.13 -10.65 0.19
C LEU A 144 -9.71 -10.63 -0.40
N PHE A 145 -8.68 -10.73 0.44
CA PHE A 145 -7.29 -10.49 0.09
C PHE A 145 -6.33 -11.50 0.77
N PRO A 146 -6.52 -12.82 0.58
CA PRO A 146 -5.82 -13.86 1.36
C PRO A 146 -4.29 -13.73 1.35
N ARG A 147 -3.71 -13.47 0.17
CA ARG A 147 -2.25 -13.36 0.01
C ARG A 147 -1.68 -12.10 0.64
N ILE A 148 -2.40 -10.99 0.50
CA ILE A 148 -2.01 -9.69 1.06
C ILE A 148 -2.13 -9.75 2.58
N GLN A 149 -3.25 -10.24 3.12
CA GLN A 149 -3.42 -10.36 4.56
C GLN A 149 -2.38 -11.31 5.17
N ARG A 150 -2.04 -12.42 4.51
CA ARG A 150 -0.94 -13.27 4.95
C ARG A 150 0.37 -12.49 5.02
N ALA A 151 0.72 -11.75 3.97
CA ALA A 151 1.94 -10.95 3.93
C ALA A 151 1.96 -9.91 5.05
N HIS A 152 0.83 -9.21 5.26
CA HIS A 152 0.68 -8.17 6.27
C HIS A 152 0.72 -8.69 7.72
N ILE A 153 0.12 -9.86 7.99
CA ILE A 153 0.26 -10.51 9.31
C ILE A 153 1.73 -10.88 9.56
N LEU A 154 2.40 -11.47 8.57
CA LEU A 154 3.81 -11.84 8.69
C LEU A 154 4.70 -10.62 8.89
N HIS A 155 4.39 -9.52 8.20
CA HIS A 155 5.03 -8.22 8.35
C HIS A 155 4.94 -7.70 9.79
N HIS A 156 3.74 -7.66 10.36
CA HIS A 156 3.53 -7.18 11.73
C HIS A 156 4.11 -8.11 12.82
N THR A 157 4.44 -9.37 12.50
CA THR A 157 4.77 -10.37 13.51
C THR A 157 6.20 -10.92 13.42
N LYS A 158 6.57 -11.51 12.28
CA LYS A 158 7.79 -12.32 12.14
C LYS A 158 8.82 -11.75 11.18
N TYR A 159 8.37 -11.00 10.17
CA TYR A 159 9.21 -10.47 9.11
C TYR A 159 8.91 -8.98 8.85
N PRO A 160 9.23 -8.07 9.79
CA PRO A 160 8.95 -6.64 9.65
C PRO A 160 9.62 -5.98 8.44
N ASN A 161 10.70 -6.58 7.92
CA ASN A 161 11.39 -6.12 6.71
C ASN A 161 10.93 -6.84 5.42
N GLN A 162 9.69 -7.34 5.39
CA GLN A 162 9.11 -8.08 4.26
C GLN A 162 7.59 -7.83 4.19
N GLY A 163 6.99 -7.88 3.00
CA GLY A 163 5.56 -7.67 2.81
C GLY A 163 5.14 -6.22 3.04
N TYR A 164 5.68 -5.31 2.24
CA TYR A 164 5.48 -3.86 2.38
C TYR A 164 4.21 -3.36 1.66
N SER A 165 3.57 -4.13 0.81
CA SER A 165 2.38 -3.66 0.10
C SER A 165 1.07 -4.06 0.79
N PHE A 166 0.09 -3.16 0.75
CA PHE A 166 -1.26 -3.33 1.26
C PHE A 166 -2.27 -3.54 0.12
N SER A 167 -2.01 -2.97 -1.06
CA SER A 167 -2.91 -3.04 -2.21
C SER A 167 -2.70 -4.28 -3.07
N THR A 168 -1.46 -4.75 -3.19
CA THR A 168 -1.08 -5.91 -4.02
C THR A 168 0.26 -6.48 -3.61
N ILE A 169 0.46 -7.80 -3.70
CA ILE A 169 1.78 -8.42 -3.45
C ILE A 169 2.76 -8.30 -4.62
N LEU A 170 2.36 -7.67 -5.73
CA LEU A 170 3.12 -7.62 -6.98
C LEU A 170 4.55 -7.10 -6.77
N TRP A 171 4.69 -5.96 -6.09
CA TRP A 171 5.99 -5.31 -5.90
C TRP A 171 6.87 -6.09 -4.92
N ASP A 172 6.28 -6.65 -3.86
CA ASP A 172 7.00 -7.54 -2.96
C ASP A 172 7.50 -8.81 -3.66
N TRP A 173 6.72 -9.35 -4.59
CA TRP A 173 7.14 -10.49 -5.40
C TRP A 173 8.25 -10.10 -6.38
N LEU A 174 8.07 -9.01 -7.12
CA LEU A 174 9.00 -8.52 -8.15
C LEU A 174 10.37 -8.13 -7.57
N PHE A 175 10.39 -7.59 -6.35
CA PHE A 175 11.60 -7.14 -5.67
C PHE A 175 12.07 -8.08 -4.55
N HIS A 176 11.50 -9.29 -4.49
CA HIS A 176 11.89 -10.34 -3.54
C HIS A 176 11.84 -9.90 -2.07
N THR A 177 10.81 -9.14 -1.70
CA THR A 177 10.51 -8.73 -0.33
C THR A 177 9.31 -9.45 0.27
N LEU A 178 8.79 -10.52 -0.35
CA LEU A 178 7.81 -11.41 0.29
C LEU A 178 8.44 -12.32 1.35
N ALA A 179 7.64 -12.64 2.36
CA ALA A 179 7.99 -13.68 3.32
C ALA A 179 8.06 -15.08 2.69
N PRO A 180 8.98 -15.95 3.16
CA PRO A 180 9.16 -17.27 2.55
C PRO A 180 7.84 -18.03 2.42
N ALA A 181 7.62 -18.66 1.27
CA ALA A 181 6.35 -19.32 0.94
C ALA A 181 6.01 -20.45 1.93
N HIS A 182 7.02 -21.19 2.42
CA HIS A 182 6.83 -22.29 3.36
C HIS A 182 6.38 -21.84 4.76
N VAL A 183 6.53 -20.56 5.12
CA VAL A 183 6.15 -20.08 6.44
C VAL A 183 4.64 -19.85 6.50
N GLN A 184 3.96 -20.58 7.38
CA GLN A 184 2.53 -20.39 7.57
C GLN A 184 2.24 -19.43 8.72
N VAL A 185 1.12 -18.69 8.59
CA VAL A 185 0.58 -17.90 9.70
C VAL A 185 -0.14 -18.87 10.64
N THR A 186 0.45 -19.11 11.81
CA THR A 186 -0.15 -19.99 12.83
C THR A 186 -1.40 -19.37 13.43
N GLU A 187 -2.27 -20.18 14.05
CA GLU A 187 -3.49 -19.67 14.67
C GLU A 187 -3.16 -18.68 15.79
N LYS A 188 -2.16 -18.99 16.62
CA LYS A 188 -1.66 -18.10 17.67
C LYS A 188 -1.23 -16.72 17.14
N MET A 189 -0.53 -16.69 15.99
CA MET A 189 -0.14 -15.42 15.36
C MET A 189 -1.36 -14.61 14.93
N ARG A 190 -2.36 -15.28 14.33
CA ARG A 190 -3.59 -14.66 13.86
C ARG A 190 -4.45 -14.12 15.01
N GLU A 191 -4.60 -14.90 16.07
CA GLU A 191 -5.32 -14.50 17.29
C GLU A 191 -4.67 -13.29 17.93
N ASN A 192 -3.36 -13.32 18.15
CA ASN A 192 -2.64 -12.19 18.74
C ASN A 192 -2.75 -10.93 17.87
N TYR A 193 -2.58 -11.08 16.56
CA TYR A 193 -2.69 -9.99 15.60
C TYR A 193 -4.06 -9.28 15.68
N PHE A 194 -5.16 -10.04 15.61
CA PHE A 194 -6.51 -9.46 15.68
C PHE A 194 -6.89 -8.98 17.09
N LYS A 195 -6.46 -9.67 18.14
CA LYS A 195 -6.72 -9.29 19.54
C LYS A 195 -6.06 -7.96 19.88
N ASN A 196 -4.81 -7.77 19.49
CA ASN A 196 -4.08 -6.53 19.72
C ASN A 196 -4.77 -5.34 19.01
N PHE A 197 -5.24 -5.55 17.78
CA PHE A 197 -5.99 -4.54 17.05
C PHE A 197 -7.32 -4.16 17.74
N ASN A 198 -8.12 -5.16 18.15
CA ASN A 198 -9.43 -4.91 18.76
C ASN A 198 -9.34 -4.31 20.17
N LYS A 199 -8.42 -4.80 21.02
CA LYS A 199 -8.21 -4.27 22.38
C LYS A 199 -7.94 -2.77 22.34
N GLY A 200 -7.11 -2.32 21.40
CA GLY A 200 -6.81 -0.91 21.26
C GLY A 200 -7.94 -0.05 20.67
N GLN A 201 -9.01 -0.65 20.13
CA GLN A 201 -10.24 0.07 19.74
C GLN A 201 -11.16 0.26 20.96
N GLU A 202 -11.33 -0.78 21.78
CA GLU A 202 -12.14 -0.74 23.01
C GLU A 202 -11.62 0.26 24.04
N THR A 203 -10.29 0.34 24.22
CA THR A 203 -9.68 1.33 25.13
C THR A 203 -9.95 2.77 24.70
N LYS A 204 -10.16 3.02 23.39
CA LYS A 204 -10.44 4.36 22.88
C LYS A 204 -11.89 4.77 23.05
N SER A 205 -12.84 3.84 22.86
CA SER A 205 -14.27 4.12 23.03
C SER A 205 -14.68 4.42 24.46
N HIS A 206 -13.90 4.01 25.46
CA HIS A 206 -14.14 4.32 26.87
C HIS A 206 -13.43 5.60 27.37
N SER A 207 -12.56 6.20 26.54
CA SER A 207 -11.79 7.41 26.89
C SER A 207 -12.30 8.69 26.23
N THR A 208 -13.40 8.60 25.46
CA THR A 208 -14.10 9.69 24.76
C THR A 208 -15.50 9.83 25.31
#